data_AF-A0A3D0YAV5-F1
#
_entry.id   AF-A0A3D0YAV5-F1
#
_cell.length_a   1.000
_cell.length_b   1.000
_cell.length_c   1.000
_cell.angle_alpha   90.00
_cell.angle_beta   90.00
_cell.angle_gamma   90.00
#
_symmetry.space_group_name_H-M   'P 1'
#
loop_
_entity.id
_entity.type
_entity.pdbx_description
1 polymer ?
#
loop_
_entity_poly.entity_id
_entity_poly.type
_entity_poly.pdbx_seq_one_letter_code
_entity_poly.pdbx_strand_id
1 'polypeptide(L)'
;MAFANFVINTRKPDPIKEFINNNSKYEDLNSTSQKKVVEFCNSVSKLNGLNDIDKIMLVNNYLQENTQYYCGRITEANNKKYEVECDDGRADYSNPNSTIEKGYGNCNSISSAFRIICHKLDVIVDKVDVGEHSYCIYDYNGKTYIIDPTWGCSRNENQVNGAPKATRFSDKYIMVALNDLKDTGHHTVKRLEMNDRTLATEQLDREIITSSVEKLKSQGMVFQYSEEPILKSKEIIEKEVNDKPAPTNIRTAIAEKIFDNDIVPQANKFEIRRNMYMGLVAKQEENLQKALEKYTDIQGSSIDRKEVRLEVASKTIAIKKMALAKTLDRLEFLRPESKEDIAYRLRQCHEFPSKIRQVIPDDLPLRFHGTSIYNAKHILHDGELSSSADRIGVETSYDTNDQVSVTTKQTIETTVSSYTDLTGDYCIPAGCIFVLLPKDEIDEKAGDSLLMGNVNFKSEPDRLVAIITSNENIPNIHEWSSESNVNESKIYDFDGFIQTFEKLKESSKVTTVNPITATAEEILDTYDNKDTILPVNTQVANKIDLD
;
A
#
# COMPACT_ATOMS: atom_id res chain seq x y z
N MET A 1 4.47 61.92 18.68
CA MET A 1 4.42 61.14 17.43
C MET A 1 5.10 59.80 17.70
N ALA A 2 4.32 58.74 17.89
CA ALA A 2 4.82 57.38 18.08
C ALA A 2 4.70 56.64 16.75
N PHE A 3 5.82 56.25 16.15
CA PHE A 3 5.82 55.36 14.98
C PHE A 3 5.89 53.92 15.48
N ALA A 4 4.86 53.16 15.14
CA ALA A 4 4.67 51.76 15.50
C ALA A 4 5.75 50.88 14.85
N ASN A 5 6.31 49.97 15.65
CA ASN A 5 7.16 48.88 15.18
C ASN A 5 6.34 47.94 14.29
N PHE A 6 6.71 47.89 13.02
CA PHE A 6 6.26 46.86 12.09
C PHE A 6 7.03 45.56 12.41
N VAL A 7 6.45 44.73 13.27
CA VAL A 7 6.93 43.36 13.47
C VAL A 7 6.53 42.58 12.23
N ILE A 8 7.48 42.35 11.33
CA ILE A 8 7.35 41.34 10.27
C ILE A 8 7.31 39.99 10.98
N ASN A 9 6.09 39.51 11.19
CA ASN A 9 5.81 38.19 11.72
C ASN A 9 6.22 37.18 10.64
N THR A 10 7.46 36.71 10.69
CA THR A 10 7.93 35.58 9.88
C THR A 10 7.22 34.33 10.36
N ARG A 11 5.99 34.12 9.88
CA ARG A 11 5.25 32.87 10.06
C ARG A 11 6.17 31.73 9.60
N LYS A 12 6.48 30.82 10.53
CA LYS A 12 7.11 29.53 10.22
C LYS A 12 6.30 28.84 9.12
N PRO A 13 6.93 28.03 8.25
CA PRO A 13 6.20 27.26 7.24
C PRO A 13 5.09 26.45 7.90
N ASP A 14 3.91 26.54 7.30
CA ASP A 14 2.68 25.90 7.75
C ASP A 14 2.82 24.39 7.57
N PRO A 15 2.93 23.58 8.64
CA PRO A 15 3.56 22.27 8.49
C PRO A 15 2.60 21.20 7.92
N ILE A 16 1.30 21.50 7.78
CA ILE A 16 0.34 20.67 7.05
C ILE A 16 0.58 20.67 5.53
N LYS A 17 1.30 21.67 5.01
CA LYS A 17 1.59 21.82 3.57
C LYS A 17 2.34 20.65 2.95
N GLU A 18 3.09 19.89 3.75
CA GLU A 18 3.82 18.71 3.29
C GLU A 18 2.90 17.55 2.91
N PHE A 19 1.69 17.51 3.49
CA PHE A 19 0.68 16.51 3.20
C PHE A 19 -0.39 16.99 2.23
N ILE A 20 -0.42 18.29 1.91
CA ILE A 20 -1.39 18.84 0.97
C ILE A 20 -1.12 18.28 -0.43
N ASN A 21 -2.07 17.49 -0.92
CA ASN A 21 -2.06 16.95 -2.27
C ASN A 21 -3.24 17.49 -3.06
N ASN A 22 -2.95 18.55 -3.82
CA ASN A 22 -3.92 19.29 -4.62
C ASN A 22 -3.79 18.97 -6.13
N ASN A 23 -3.29 17.78 -6.47
CA ASN A 23 -2.93 17.44 -7.86
C ASN A 23 -4.12 17.29 -8.80
N SER A 24 -5.32 17.02 -8.30
CA SER A 24 -6.53 16.90 -9.14
C SER A 24 -7.28 18.22 -9.22
N LYS A 25 -7.55 18.68 -10.45
CA LYS A 25 -8.33 19.89 -10.73
C LYS A 25 -9.62 19.55 -11.47
N TYR A 26 -10.54 20.51 -11.52
CA TYR A 26 -11.79 20.37 -12.27
C TYR A 26 -11.52 20.07 -13.75
N GLU A 27 -10.50 20.69 -14.33
CA GLU A 27 -10.10 20.52 -15.73
C GLU A 27 -9.57 19.12 -16.04
N ASP A 28 -9.14 18.36 -15.01
CA ASP A 28 -8.66 16.98 -15.16
C ASP A 28 -9.81 15.95 -15.15
N LEU A 29 -11.04 16.38 -14.86
CA LEU A 29 -12.23 15.53 -14.95
C LEU A 29 -12.61 15.29 -16.41
N ASN A 30 -13.15 14.11 -16.70
CA ASN A 30 -13.76 13.82 -17.99
C ASN A 30 -15.07 14.61 -18.19
N SER A 31 -15.56 14.66 -19.42
CA SER A 31 -16.75 15.46 -19.77
C SER A 31 -18.01 15.06 -18.99
N THR A 32 -18.21 13.77 -18.73
CA THR A 32 -19.34 13.27 -17.93
C THR A 32 -19.28 13.79 -16.50
N SER A 33 -18.12 13.67 -15.86
CA SER A 33 -17.91 14.11 -14.48
C SER A 33 -18.02 15.63 -14.37
N GLN A 34 -17.42 16.39 -15.29
CA GLN A 34 -17.57 17.84 -15.36
C GLN A 34 -19.04 18.26 -15.43
N LYS A 35 -19.82 17.60 -16.30
CA LYS A 35 -21.25 17.85 -16.43
C LYS A 35 -22.01 17.60 -15.12
N LYS A 36 -21.76 16.47 -14.45
CA LYS A 36 -22.39 16.16 -13.15
C LYS A 36 -22.04 17.17 -12.06
N VAL A 37 -20.76 17.59 -11.98
CA VAL A 37 -20.34 18.65 -11.05
C VAL A 37 -21.07 19.95 -11.34
N VAL A 38 -21.17 20.36 -12.60
CA VAL A 38 -21.90 21.58 -13.00
C VAL A 38 -23.38 21.48 -12.66
N GLU A 39 -24.02 20.34 -12.92
CA GLU A 39 -25.43 20.11 -12.58
C GLU A 39 -25.66 20.23 -11.07
N PHE A 40 -24.80 19.60 -10.26
CA PHE A 40 -24.84 19.72 -8.81
C PHE A 40 -24.63 21.18 -8.37
N CYS A 41 -23.58 21.86 -8.84
CA CYS A 41 -23.31 23.26 -8.47
C CYS A 41 -24.46 24.20 -8.89
N ASN A 42 -25.09 23.95 -10.03
CA ASN A 42 -26.27 24.70 -10.49
C ASN A 42 -27.52 24.42 -9.63
N SER A 43 -27.60 23.27 -8.97
CA SER A 43 -28.65 23.00 -7.99
C SER A 43 -28.40 23.76 -6.69
N VAL A 44 -27.14 23.80 -6.25
CA VAL A 44 -26.71 24.53 -5.05
C VAL A 44 -26.89 26.04 -5.21
N SER A 45 -26.62 26.60 -6.40
CA SER A 45 -26.77 28.04 -6.66
C SER A 45 -28.21 28.54 -6.61
N LYS A 46 -29.21 27.65 -6.62
CA LYS A 46 -30.63 27.99 -6.43
C LYS A 46 -31.01 28.14 -4.96
N LEU A 47 -30.15 27.69 -4.04
CA LEU A 47 -30.35 27.78 -2.61
C LEU A 47 -29.85 29.14 -2.11
N ASN A 48 -30.56 29.72 -1.14
CA ASN A 48 -30.31 31.09 -0.71
C ASN A 48 -29.48 31.15 0.58
N GLY A 49 -28.58 32.14 0.62
CA GLY A 49 -27.87 32.54 1.82
C GLY A 49 -26.91 31.49 2.39
N LEU A 50 -26.38 30.59 1.55
CA LEU A 50 -25.47 29.54 2.00
C LEU A 50 -24.09 30.09 2.37
N ASN A 51 -23.58 29.70 3.54
CA ASN A 51 -22.18 29.90 3.91
C ASN A 51 -21.32 28.68 3.50
N ASP A 52 -20.02 28.75 3.75
CA ASP A 52 -19.09 27.67 3.38
C ASP A 52 -19.39 26.35 4.07
N ILE A 53 -19.79 26.38 5.36
CA ILE A 53 -20.18 25.17 6.11
C ILE A 53 -21.41 24.53 5.46
N ASP A 54 -22.42 25.32 5.07
CA ASP A 54 -23.61 24.82 4.38
C ASP A 54 -23.24 24.14 3.06
N LYS A 55 -22.32 24.73 2.30
CA LYS A 55 -21.83 24.16 1.03
C LYS A 55 -21.03 22.88 1.29
N ILE A 56 -20.16 22.84 2.30
CA ILE A 56 -19.43 21.64 2.73
C ILE A 56 -20.41 20.51 3.10
N MET A 57 -21.48 20.82 3.84
CA MET A 57 -22.53 19.85 4.17
C MET A 57 -23.20 19.30 2.92
N LEU A 58 -23.56 20.18 1.97
CA LEU A 58 -24.20 19.78 0.72
C LEU A 58 -23.32 18.87 -0.13
N VAL A 59 -22.03 19.19 -0.26
CA VAL A 59 -21.09 18.35 -0.99
C VAL A 59 -20.93 17.00 -0.29
N ASN A 60 -20.81 16.99 1.04
CA ASN A 60 -20.69 15.73 1.76
C ASN A 60 -21.96 14.88 1.65
N ASN A 61 -23.14 15.50 1.74
CA ASN A 61 -24.42 14.82 1.55
C ASN A 61 -24.52 14.20 0.15
N TYR A 62 -24.14 14.96 -0.88
CA TYR A 62 -24.12 14.48 -2.27
C TYR A 62 -23.22 13.24 -2.43
N LEU A 63 -22.02 13.24 -1.85
CA LEU A 63 -21.12 12.10 -1.93
C LEU A 63 -21.65 10.89 -1.14
N GLN A 64 -22.13 11.08 0.08
CA GLN A 64 -22.71 9.98 0.87
C GLN A 64 -23.91 9.33 0.16
N GLU A 65 -24.72 10.12 -0.52
CA GLU A 65 -25.85 9.64 -1.32
C GLU A 65 -25.42 8.90 -2.58
N ASN A 66 -24.40 9.39 -3.29
CA ASN A 66 -24.06 8.94 -4.63
C ASN A 66 -22.79 8.09 -4.70
N THR A 67 -22.19 7.72 -3.57
CA THR A 67 -20.91 6.98 -3.55
C THR A 67 -20.94 5.76 -2.63
N GLN A 68 -20.54 4.61 -3.18
CA GLN A 68 -20.17 3.42 -2.42
C GLN A 68 -18.64 3.36 -2.25
N TYR A 69 -18.17 3.08 -1.04
CA TYR A 69 -16.75 2.88 -0.83
C TYR A 69 -16.29 1.59 -1.51
N TYR A 70 -15.19 1.67 -2.27
CA TYR A 70 -14.64 0.54 -3.01
C TYR A 70 -13.11 0.64 -3.05
N CYS A 71 -12.45 -0.41 -2.59
CA CYS A 71 -10.99 -0.51 -2.60
C CYS A 71 -10.55 -1.91 -3.08
N GLY A 72 -10.99 -2.27 -4.28
CA GLY A 72 -10.72 -3.59 -4.87
C GLY A 72 -11.76 -4.64 -4.47
N ARG A 73 -11.58 -5.85 -4.99
CA ARG A 73 -12.56 -6.95 -4.91
C ARG A 73 -12.99 -7.29 -3.48
N ILE A 74 -12.04 -7.25 -2.54
CA ILE A 74 -12.33 -7.32 -1.10
C ILE A 74 -12.14 -5.92 -0.55
N THR A 75 -13.24 -5.26 -0.23
CA THR A 75 -13.24 -3.93 0.36
C THR A 75 -13.41 -4.06 1.87
N GLU A 76 -12.50 -3.47 2.64
CA GLU A 76 -12.62 -3.43 4.10
C GLU A 76 -13.20 -2.09 4.55
N ALA A 77 -14.27 -2.13 5.33
CA ALA A 77 -14.93 -0.94 5.84
C ALA A 77 -15.62 -1.25 7.17
N ASN A 78 -15.45 -0.37 8.16
CA ASN A 78 -16.02 -0.54 9.51
C ASN A 78 -15.71 -1.91 10.15
N ASN A 79 -14.45 -2.37 10.05
CA ASN A 79 -13.98 -3.68 10.51
C ASN A 79 -14.72 -4.88 9.90
N LYS A 80 -15.38 -4.68 8.76
CA LYS A 80 -16.04 -5.73 7.97
C LYS A 80 -15.40 -5.83 6.60
N LYS A 81 -15.46 -7.02 6.02
CA LYS A 81 -15.02 -7.28 4.65
C LYS A 81 -16.22 -7.45 3.73
N TYR A 82 -16.15 -6.85 2.56
CA TYR A 82 -17.18 -6.91 1.54
C TYR A 82 -16.57 -7.47 0.26
N GLU A 83 -17.14 -8.57 -0.28
CA GLU A 83 -16.84 -8.98 -1.65
C GLU A 83 -17.69 -8.12 -2.58
N VAL A 84 -17.03 -7.32 -3.42
CA VAL A 84 -17.65 -6.40 -4.36
C VAL A 84 -17.40 -6.90 -5.78
N GLU A 85 -18.49 -7.11 -6.53
CA GLU A 85 -18.45 -7.44 -7.96
C GLU A 85 -18.45 -6.12 -8.75
N CYS A 86 -17.34 -5.86 -9.44
CA CYS A 86 -17.13 -4.67 -10.25
C CYS A 86 -16.25 -5.02 -11.46
N ASP A 87 -16.59 -4.50 -12.63
CA ASP A 87 -15.90 -4.79 -13.90
C ASP A 87 -14.60 -3.97 -14.08
N ASP A 88 -14.28 -3.08 -13.13
CA ASP A 88 -13.20 -2.11 -13.24
C ASP A 88 -11.90 -2.52 -12.50
N GLY A 89 -10.75 -2.20 -13.09
CA GLY A 89 -9.43 -2.56 -12.57
C GLY A 89 -8.96 -1.69 -11.39
N ARG A 90 -7.87 -2.09 -10.73
CA ARG A 90 -7.37 -1.45 -9.50
C ARG A 90 -7.03 0.05 -9.65
N ALA A 91 -6.64 0.48 -10.84
CA ALA A 91 -6.28 1.88 -11.14
C ALA A 91 -7.51 2.79 -11.31
N ASP A 92 -8.69 2.23 -11.58
CA ASP A 92 -9.85 3.01 -12.01
C ASP A 92 -10.59 3.66 -10.82
N TYR A 93 -10.57 3.04 -9.64
CA TYR A 93 -11.33 3.51 -8.47
C TYR A 93 -10.63 4.58 -7.62
N SER A 94 -9.35 4.88 -7.90
CA SER A 94 -8.58 5.93 -7.20
C SER A 94 -8.67 7.30 -7.89
N ASN A 95 -9.34 7.37 -9.05
CA ASN A 95 -9.55 8.58 -9.83
C ASN A 95 -10.85 9.28 -9.42
N PRO A 96 -10.90 10.61 -9.20
CA PRO A 96 -12.16 11.32 -8.86
C PRO A 96 -13.30 11.12 -9.86
N ASN A 97 -13.00 10.79 -11.13
CA ASN A 97 -14.03 10.43 -12.11
C ASN A 97 -14.83 9.17 -11.68
N SER A 98 -14.20 8.18 -11.04
CA SER A 98 -14.94 7.00 -10.54
C SER A 98 -16.01 7.39 -9.52
N THR A 99 -15.68 8.30 -8.61
CA THR A 99 -16.62 8.78 -7.59
C THR A 99 -17.76 9.60 -8.22
N ILE A 100 -17.43 10.53 -9.10
CA ILE A 100 -18.43 11.48 -9.66
C ILE A 100 -19.29 10.80 -10.74
N GLU A 101 -18.67 10.14 -11.71
CA GLU A 101 -19.36 9.52 -12.83
C GLU A 101 -19.96 8.17 -12.46
N LYS A 102 -19.17 7.30 -11.84
CA LYS A 102 -19.55 5.90 -11.63
C LYS A 102 -20.18 5.62 -10.25
N GLY A 103 -20.03 6.55 -9.30
CA GLY A 103 -20.63 6.45 -7.97
C GLY A 103 -19.90 5.49 -7.02
N TYR A 104 -18.62 5.24 -7.22
CA TYR A 104 -17.83 4.46 -6.28
C TYR A 104 -16.40 4.98 -6.19
N GLY A 105 -15.69 4.68 -5.10
CA GLY A 105 -14.29 5.10 -4.97
C GLY A 105 -13.64 4.75 -3.64
N ASN A 106 -12.32 4.89 -3.56
CA ASN A 106 -11.55 4.81 -2.33
C ASN A 106 -11.34 6.20 -1.70
N CYS A 107 -10.58 6.25 -0.61
CA CYS A 107 -10.34 7.50 0.13
C CYS A 107 -9.74 8.62 -0.75
N ASN A 108 -8.84 8.26 -1.67
CA ASN A 108 -8.18 9.21 -2.55
C ASN A 108 -9.14 9.82 -3.57
N SER A 109 -9.96 9.00 -4.25
CA SER A 109 -10.93 9.52 -5.23
C SER A 109 -12.05 10.31 -4.57
N ILE A 110 -12.57 9.84 -3.44
CA ILE A 110 -13.66 10.51 -2.70
C ILE A 110 -13.21 11.87 -2.18
N SER A 111 -12.04 11.95 -1.53
CA SER A 111 -11.50 13.23 -1.03
C SER A 111 -11.15 14.18 -2.17
N SER A 112 -10.67 13.66 -3.30
CA SER A 112 -10.41 14.48 -4.50
C SER A 112 -11.70 15.04 -5.10
N ALA A 113 -12.75 14.21 -5.20
CA ALA A 113 -14.07 14.63 -5.68
C ALA A 113 -14.67 15.69 -4.75
N PHE A 114 -14.61 15.48 -3.43
CA PHE A 114 -15.07 16.44 -2.42
C PHE A 114 -14.41 17.81 -2.61
N ARG A 115 -13.08 17.82 -2.72
CA ARG A 115 -12.30 19.06 -2.93
C ARG A 115 -12.69 19.75 -4.24
N ILE A 116 -12.75 19.03 -5.36
CA ILE A 116 -13.05 19.60 -6.67
C ILE A 116 -14.43 20.27 -6.66
N ILE A 117 -15.43 19.60 -6.07
CA ILE A 117 -16.80 20.14 -6.00
C ILE A 117 -16.85 21.35 -5.07
N CYS A 118 -16.17 21.31 -3.91
CA CYS A 118 -16.08 22.47 -3.00
C CYS A 118 -15.44 23.68 -3.69
N HIS A 119 -14.31 23.49 -4.39
CA HIS A 119 -13.64 24.56 -5.14
C HIS A 119 -14.54 25.14 -6.22
N LYS A 120 -15.36 24.31 -6.88
CA LYS A 120 -16.34 24.78 -7.87
C LYS A 120 -17.48 25.62 -7.27
N LEU A 121 -17.70 25.50 -5.96
CA LEU A 121 -18.65 26.29 -5.16
C LEU A 121 -17.97 27.47 -4.44
N ASP A 122 -16.73 27.80 -4.80
CA ASP A 122 -15.90 28.82 -4.19
C ASP A 122 -15.60 28.57 -2.70
N VAL A 123 -15.56 27.31 -2.27
CA VAL A 123 -15.12 26.91 -0.93
C VAL A 123 -13.73 26.32 -1.01
N ILE A 124 -12.76 26.97 -0.36
CA ILE A 124 -11.37 26.54 -0.36
C ILE A 124 -11.15 25.50 0.74
N VAL A 125 -11.02 24.25 0.32
CA VAL A 125 -10.59 23.13 1.15
C VAL A 125 -9.31 22.54 0.58
N ASP A 126 -8.43 22.03 1.44
CA ASP A 126 -7.23 21.33 1.01
C ASP A 126 -7.38 19.83 1.21
N LYS A 127 -6.89 19.04 0.26
CA LYS A 127 -6.82 17.58 0.40
C LYS A 127 -5.50 17.22 1.06
N VAL A 128 -5.55 16.34 2.04
CA VAL A 128 -4.40 15.93 2.84
C VAL A 128 -4.23 14.42 2.74
N ASP A 129 -3.07 13.96 2.29
CA ASP A 129 -2.73 12.55 2.19
C ASP A 129 -1.71 12.16 3.26
N VAL A 130 -2.08 11.23 4.13
CA VAL A 130 -1.25 10.86 5.30
C VAL A 130 -0.69 9.44 5.21
N GLY A 131 -0.61 8.89 3.99
CA GLY A 131 -0.07 7.56 3.71
C GLY A 131 -1.18 6.55 3.42
N GLU A 132 -1.90 6.12 4.45
CA GLU A 132 -2.92 5.07 4.34
C GLU A 132 -4.35 5.62 4.10
N HIS A 133 -4.54 6.93 4.26
CA HIS A 133 -5.84 7.58 4.08
C HIS A 133 -5.71 9.02 3.58
N SER A 134 -6.79 9.52 3.00
CA SER A 134 -6.93 10.89 2.50
C SER A 134 -8.10 11.58 3.19
N TYR A 135 -7.87 12.81 3.64
CA TYR A 135 -8.89 13.68 4.24
C TYR A 135 -8.97 15.01 3.48
N CYS A 136 -9.95 15.85 3.82
CA CYS A 136 -9.93 17.26 3.52
C CYS A 136 -9.80 18.08 4.80
N ILE A 137 -9.26 19.29 4.69
CA ILE A 137 -9.18 20.26 5.80
C ILE A 137 -9.81 21.58 5.39
N TYR A 138 -10.34 22.29 6.38
CA TYR A 138 -10.96 23.60 6.21
C TYR A 138 -10.65 24.51 7.39
N ASP A 139 -10.26 25.75 7.09
CA ASP A 139 -9.97 26.77 8.09
C ASP A 139 -11.24 27.51 8.48
N TYR A 140 -11.58 27.45 9.76
CA TYR A 140 -12.74 28.15 10.33
C TYR A 140 -12.36 28.87 11.62
N ASN A 141 -12.60 30.18 11.65
CA ASN A 141 -12.30 31.06 12.80
C ASN A 141 -10.85 30.92 13.33
N GLY A 142 -9.88 30.75 12.43
CA GLY A 142 -8.45 30.66 12.78
C GLY A 142 -8.01 29.31 13.32
N LYS A 143 -8.86 28.27 13.22
CA LYS A 143 -8.50 26.87 13.48
C LYS A 143 -8.78 26.02 12.24
N THR A 144 -7.96 25.00 12.03
CA THR A 144 -8.11 24.06 10.92
C THR A 144 -8.85 22.81 11.39
N TYR A 145 -9.97 22.48 10.73
CA TYR A 145 -10.77 21.31 11.05
C TYR A 145 -10.67 20.25 9.96
N ILE A 146 -10.85 18.98 10.35
CA ILE A 146 -10.77 17.84 9.44
C ILE A 146 -12.16 17.48 8.93
N ILE A 147 -12.24 17.11 7.66
CA ILE A 147 -13.44 16.64 6.98
C ILE A 147 -13.08 15.30 6.35
N ASP A 148 -13.75 14.23 6.76
CA ASP A 148 -13.57 12.91 6.18
C ASP A 148 -14.81 12.49 5.37
N PRO A 149 -14.84 12.83 4.06
CA PRO A 149 -15.95 12.43 3.19
C PRO A 149 -15.97 10.91 2.95
N THR A 150 -14.85 10.22 3.14
CA THR A 150 -14.74 8.77 2.96
C THR A 150 -15.45 8.04 4.08
N TRP A 151 -15.21 8.42 5.34
CA TRP A 151 -15.88 7.80 6.49
C TRP A 151 -17.38 8.09 6.53
N GLY A 152 -17.80 9.22 5.98
CA GLY A 152 -19.21 9.48 5.69
C GLY A 152 -19.87 8.40 4.81
N CYS A 153 -19.08 7.64 4.04
CA CYS A 153 -19.54 6.52 3.22
C CYS A 153 -19.22 5.16 3.87
N SER A 154 -17.93 4.91 4.14
CA SER A 154 -17.40 3.60 4.58
C SER A 154 -17.63 3.29 6.05
N ARG A 155 -17.91 4.28 6.90
CA ARG A 155 -18.18 4.13 8.33
C ARG A 155 -19.45 4.84 8.76
N ASN A 156 -20.33 5.11 7.80
CA ASN A 156 -21.64 5.62 8.10
C ASN A 156 -22.35 4.61 9.00
N GLU A 157 -22.93 5.06 10.10
CA GLU A 157 -23.68 4.19 10.99
C GLU A 157 -24.98 3.65 10.36
N ASN A 158 -25.39 4.23 9.24
CA ASN A 158 -26.57 3.87 8.46
C ASN A 158 -26.11 3.30 7.10
N GLN A 159 -25.58 2.09 7.07
CA GLN A 159 -25.14 1.43 5.84
C GLN A 159 -26.21 0.53 5.21
N VAL A 160 -26.17 0.40 3.89
CA VAL A 160 -26.86 -0.65 3.15
C VAL A 160 -26.36 -1.99 3.68
N ASN A 161 -27.28 -2.91 3.97
CA ASN A 161 -26.90 -4.23 4.43
C ASN A 161 -26.05 -4.94 3.35
N GLY A 162 -24.86 -5.41 3.72
CA GLY A 162 -23.97 -6.09 2.78
C GLY A 162 -23.12 -5.17 1.90
N ALA A 163 -23.18 -3.85 2.06
CA ALA A 163 -22.41 -2.91 1.24
C ALA A 163 -21.93 -1.68 2.02
N PRO A 164 -20.72 -1.16 1.75
CA PRO A 164 -20.20 0.05 2.38
C PRO A 164 -20.75 1.32 1.69
N LYS A 165 -22.08 1.47 1.70
CA LYS A 165 -22.86 2.56 1.10
C LYS A 165 -23.82 3.12 2.14
N ALA A 166 -23.91 4.44 2.29
CA ALA A 166 -24.84 5.05 3.24
C ALA A 166 -26.30 4.99 2.74
N THR A 167 -27.25 4.80 3.67
CA THR A 167 -28.71 4.96 3.49
C THR A 167 -29.23 6.27 4.10
N ARG A 168 -28.41 6.95 4.92
CA ARG A 168 -28.71 8.24 5.52
C ARG A 168 -27.45 9.06 5.74
N PHE A 169 -27.59 10.37 5.73
CA PHE A 169 -26.50 11.29 6.06
C PHE A 169 -25.98 11.08 7.49
N SER A 170 -24.65 11.12 7.62
CA SER A 170 -23.94 11.24 8.89
C SER A 170 -23.10 12.52 8.87
N ASP A 171 -23.31 13.36 9.88
CA ASP A 171 -22.56 14.60 10.10
C ASP A 171 -21.37 14.41 11.06
N LYS A 172 -21.16 13.17 11.53
CA LYS A 172 -20.15 12.79 12.52
C LYS A 172 -18.73 13.08 12.06
N TYR A 173 -18.48 12.99 10.76
CA TYR A 173 -17.14 13.06 10.16
C TYR A 173 -16.85 14.40 9.48
N ILE A 174 -17.56 15.46 9.89
CA ILE A 174 -17.41 16.80 9.32
C ILE A 174 -17.00 17.78 10.41
N MET A 175 -16.00 18.61 10.11
CA MET A 175 -15.39 19.56 11.05
C MET A 175 -14.93 18.87 12.34
N VAL A 176 -14.28 17.72 12.17
CA VAL A 176 -13.76 16.86 13.23
C VAL A 176 -12.48 17.47 13.78
N ALA A 177 -12.32 17.42 15.10
CA ALA A 177 -11.09 17.81 15.75
C ALA A 177 -10.14 16.63 15.91
N LEU A 178 -8.89 16.97 16.15
CA LEU A 178 -7.81 16.01 16.23
C LEU A 178 -8.01 14.94 17.32
N ASN A 179 -8.61 15.31 18.45
CA ASN A 179 -8.87 14.38 19.56
C ASN A 179 -9.95 13.36 19.19
N ASP A 180 -10.99 13.75 18.45
CA ASP A 180 -12.09 12.86 18.07
C ASP A 180 -11.65 11.80 17.05
N LEU A 181 -10.54 12.05 16.34
CA LEU A 181 -9.91 11.09 15.43
C LEU A 181 -9.09 10.03 16.18
N LYS A 182 -8.49 10.36 17.33
CA LYS A 182 -7.66 9.44 18.13
C LYS A 182 -8.46 8.24 18.64
N ASP A 183 -9.72 8.46 18.97
CA ASP A 183 -10.61 7.46 19.53
C ASP A 183 -11.18 6.49 18.46
N THR A 184 -10.83 6.67 17.19
CA THR A 184 -11.32 5.83 16.09
C THR A 184 -10.44 4.62 15.76
N GLY A 185 -9.27 4.48 16.40
CA GLY A 185 -8.45 3.26 16.34
C GLY A 185 -7.60 3.06 15.07
N HIS A 186 -7.41 4.09 14.23
CA HIS A 186 -6.60 3.98 13.00
C HIS A 186 -5.35 4.86 13.02
N HIS A 187 -4.24 4.32 12.49
CA HIS A 187 -2.86 4.76 12.70
C HIS A 187 -2.44 6.09 12.02
N THR A 188 -3.35 6.90 11.50
CA THR A 188 -3.03 8.01 10.58
C THR A 188 -2.96 9.40 11.20
N VAL A 189 -3.49 9.59 12.42
CA VAL A 189 -3.62 10.92 13.07
C VAL A 189 -2.28 11.48 13.57
N LYS A 190 -1.36 10.60 13.96
CA LYS A 190 -0.05 10.95 14.53
C LYS A 190 0.79 11.82 13.59
N ARG A 191 0.65 11.65 12.26
CA ARG A 191 1.35 12.47 11.25
C ARG A 191 0.81 13.89 11.17
N LEU A 192 -0.51 14.08 11.30
CA LEU A 192 -1.15 15.40 11.34
C LEU A 192 -0.74 16.15 12.63
N GLU A 193 -0.72 15.46 13.77
CA GLU A 193 -0.34 16.03 15.07
C GLU A 193 1.07 16.62 15.10
N MET A 194 2.03 15.95 14.48
CA MET A 194 3.43 16.39 14.49
C MET A 194 3.65 17.69 13.71
N ASN A 195 2.76 17.98 12.76
CA ASN A 195 2.99 18.92 11.67
C ASN A 195 1.94 20.05 11.61
N ASP A 196 1.08 20.27 12.60
CA ASP A 196 0.27 21.50 12.56
C ASP A 196 -0.22 21.92 13.95
N ARG A 197 0.17 23.14 14.36
CA ARG A 197 -0.26 23.74 15.64
C ARG A 197 -1.59 24.49 15.54
N THR A 198 -2.14 24.63 14.34
CA THR A 198 -3.40 25.30 14.02
C THR A 198 -4.58 24.34 13.91
N LEU A 199 -4.31 23.02 13.84
CA LEU A 199 -5.32 21.97 13.91
C LEU A 199 -6.18 22.13 15.17
N ALA A 200 -7.49 22.12 14.98
CA ALA A 200 -8.44 22.14 16.07
C ALA A 200 -8.28 20.88 16.91
N THR A 201 -7.97 21.05 18.20
CA THR A 201 -7.91 19.95 19.17
C THR A 201 -9.26 19.67 19.84
N GLU A 202 -10.21 20.61 19.72
CA GLU A 202 -11.56 20.52 20.27
C GLU A 202 -12.56 20.59 19.13
N GLN A 203 -13.60 19.75 19.20
CA GLN A 203 -14.67 19.68 18.21
C GLN A 203 -15.27 21.07 17.99
N LEU A 204 -15.60 21.39 16.73
CA LEU A 204 -16.44 22.54 16.43
C LEU A 204 -17.77 22.41 17.18
N ASP A 205 -18.30 23.54 17.67
CA ASP A 205 -19.63 23.58 18.26
C ASP A 205 -20.65 22.92 17.32
N ARG A 206 -21.25 21.82 17.80
CA ARG A 206 -22.18 21.01 17.01
C ARG A 206 -23.48 21.75 16.72
N GLU A 207 -23.80 22.82 17.44
CA GLU A 207 -24.94 23.69 17.10
C GLU A 207 -24.77 24.33 15.72
N ILE A 208 -23.53 24.63 15.29
CA ILE A 208 -23.24 25.18 13.96
C ILE A 208 -23.60 24.16 12.88
N ILE A 209 -23.19 22.91 13.07
CA ILE A 209 -23.46 21.81 12.13
C ILE A 209 -24.96 21.49 12.10
N THR A 210 -25.59 21.39 13.27
CA THR A 210 -27.03 21.12 13.41
C THR A 210 -27.86 22.22 12.74
N SER A 211 -27.52 23.48 12.98
CA SER A 211 -28.20 24.64 12.37
C SER A 211 -28.06 24.63 10.84
N SER A 212 -26.90 24.24 10.32
CA SER A 212 -26.68 24.10 8.87
C SER A 212 -27.57 23.00 8.28
N VAL A 213 -27.63 21.82 8.91
CA VAL A 213 -28.49 20.71 8.46
C VAL A 213 -29.96 21.12 8.45
N GLU A 214 -30.48 21.74 9.52
CA GLU A 214 -31.87 22.17 9.59
C GLU A 214 -32.18 23.28 8.57
N LYS A 215 -31.25 24.21 8.34
CA LYS A 215 -31.35 25.21 7.27
C LYS A 215 -31.46 24.54 5.91
N LEU A 216 -30.62 23.56 5.60
CA LEU A 216 -30.66 22.85 4.31
C LEU A 216 -31.95 22.06 4.14
N LYS A 217 -32.43 21.37 5.19
CA LYS A 217 -33.74 20.70 5.18
C LYS A 217 -34.89 21.66 4.90
N SER A 218 -34.87 22.86 5.52
CA SER A 218 -35.89 23.90 5.28
C SER A 218 -35.93 24.39 3.83
N GLN A 219 -34.83 24.21 3.08
CA GLN A 219 -34.74 24.52 1.66
C GLN A 219 -35.00 23.31 0.75
N GLY A 220 -35.51 22.21 1.30
CA GLY A 220 -35.94 21.03 0.55
C GLY A 220 -34.85 19.97 0.32
N MET A 221 -33.71 20.06 1.01
CA MET A 221 -32.65 19.05 0.89
C MET A 221 -33.02 17.75 1.62
N VAL A 222 -32.75 16.63 0.95
CA VAL A 222 -33.00 15.28 1.46
C VAL A 222 -31.70 14.67 1.97
N PHE A 223 -31.79 14.01 3.13
CA PHE A 223 -30.67 13.36 3.83
C PHE A 223 -30.91 11.85 4.04
N GLN A 224 -31.85 11.28 3.30
CA GLN A 224 -32.18 9.86 3.23
C GLN A 224 -31.94 9.37 1.80
N TYR A 225 -31.35 8.20 1.64
CA TYR A 225 -30.82 7.72 0.36
C TYR A 225 -31.43 6.39 -0.04
N SER A 226 -31.13 5.95 -1.26
CA SER A 226 -31.48 4.61 -1.72
C SER A 226 -30.84 3.51 -0.84
N GLU A 227 -31.58 2.42 -0.65
CA GLU A 227 -31.08 1.19 -0.02
C GLU A 227 -30.36 0.26 -1.01
N GLU A 228 -30.38 0.59 -2.31
CA GLU A 228 -29.69 -0.20 -3.32
C GLU A 228 -28.20 0.17 -3.38
N PRO A 229 -27.30 -0.82 -3.31
CA PRO A 229 -25.89 -0.57 -3.49
C PRO A 229 -25.58 -0.23 -4.96
N ILE A 230 -24.57 0.60 -5.17
CA ILE A 230 -24.14 1.00 -6.52
C ILE A 230 -23.40 -0.16 -7.20
N LEU A 231 -22.64 -0.93 -6.41
CA LEU A 231 -21.98 -2.15 -6.85
C LEU A 231 -22.56 -3.35 -6.11
N LYS A 232 -22.79 -4.45 -6.83
CA LYS A 232 -23.19 -5.71 -6.21
C LYS A 232 -22.13 -6.11 -5.20
N SER A 233 -22.54 -6.21 -3.94
CA SER A 233 -21.63 -6.53 -2.86
C SER A 233 -22.34 -7.39 -1.82
N LYS A 234 -21.53 -8.21 -1.13
CA LYS A 234 -22.00 -9.01 0.00
C LYS A 234 -20.97 -8.92 1.13
N GLU A 235 -21.47 -8.75 2.34
CA GLU A 235 -20.64 -8.84 3.54
C GLU A 235 -20.14 -10.27 3.72
N ILE A 236 -18.85 -10.40 4.00
CA ILE A 236 -18.20 -11.66 4.29
C ILE A 236 -18.30 -11.86 5.80
N ILE A 237 -19.07 -12.87 6.20
CA ILE A 237 -19.13 -13.30 7.59
C ILE A 237 -17.91 -14.19 7.83
N GLU A 238 -16.94 -13.69 8.58
CA GLU A 238 -15.87 -14.53 9.11
C GLU A 238 -16.50 -15.54 10.08
N LYS A 239 -16.54 -16.82 9.69
CA LYS A 239 -16.91 -17.87 10.63
C LYS A 239 -15.77 -17.97 11.64
N GLU A 240 -16.06 -17.69 12.91
CA GLU A 240 -15.21 -18.15 14.01
C GLU A 240 -15.16 -19.69 13.94
N VAL A 241 -14.04 -20.23 13.49
CA VAL A 241 -13.82 -21.68 13.42
C VAL A 241 -13.33 -22.14 14.80
N ASN A 242 -14.26 -22.63 15.62
CA ASN A 242 -13.95 -23.60 16.67
C ASN A 242 -14.02 -25.02 16.06
N ASP A 243 -12.87 -25.70 16.11
CA ASP A 243 -12.55 -27.13 15.92
C ASP A 243 -13.47 -28.12 15.14
N LYS A 244 -12.77 -28.84 14.24
CA LYS A 244 -12.99 -30.21 13.68
C LYS A 244 -13.80 -30.42 12.37
N PRO A 245 -13.47 -31.49 11.60
CA PRO A 245 -13.19 -31.42 10.16
C PRO A 245 -14.32 -31.87 9.21
N ALA A 246 -14.22 -31.36 7.96
CA ALA A 246 -14.70 -31.75 6.62
C ALA A 246 -15.59 -33.01 6.45
N PRO A 247 -16.48 -33.13 5.42
CA PRO A 247 -16.19 -32.81 4.00
C PRO A 247 -17.43 -32.27 3.22
N THR A 248 -17.52 -31.99 1.92
CA THR A 248 -16.86 -32.45 0.68
C THR A 248 -17.29 -31.51 -0.48
N ASN A 249 -16.50 -31.42 -1.55
CA ASN A 249 -16.91 -31.15 -2.95
C ASN A 249 -17.68 -29.86 -3.32
N ILE A 250 -17.03 -28.68 -3.33
CA ILE A 250 -17.40 -27.55 -4.23
C ILE A 250 -16.15 -26.74 -4.65
N ARG A 251 -15.00 -27.38 -4.93
CA ARG A 251 -13.77 -26.65 -5.31
C ARG A 251 -13.27 -26.83 -6.75
N THR A 252 -13.91 -27.69 -7.54
CA THR A 252 -13.48 -27.91 -8.93
C THR A 252 -14.31 -27.14 -9.97
N ALA A 253 -15.48 -26.60 -9.59
CA ALA A 253 -16.41 -25.97 -10.55
C ALA A 253 -16.16 -24.47 -10.84
N ILE A 254 -15.29 -23.80 -10.09
CA ILE A 254 -15.03 -22.35 -10.26
C ILE A 254 -13.82 -22.09 -11.16
N ALA A 255 -12.87 -23.03 -11.25
CA ALA A 255 -11.70 -22.90 -12.12
C ALA A 255 -12.05 -23.00 -13.62
N GLU A 256 -13.15 -23.67 -13.98
CA GLU A 256 -13.52 -23.89 -15.39
C GLU A 256 -14.46 -22.81 -15.97
N LYS A 257 -15.12 -21.98 -15.14
CA LYS A 257 -16.09 -20.97 -15.62
C LYS A 257 -15.51 -19.59 -15.91
N ILE A 258 -14.25 -19.33 -15.58
CA ILE A 258 -13.60 -18.01 -15.76
C ILE A 258 -13.02 -17.82 -17.18
N PHE A 259 -12.96 -18.86 -18.01
CA PHE A 259 -12.18 -18.80 -19.25
C PHE A 259 -12.94 -18.47 -20.55
N ASP A 260 -14.24 -18.18 -20.50
CA ASP A 260 -15.03 -18.11 -21.74
C ASP A 260 -15.65 -16.75 -22.11
N ASN A 261 -15.39 -15.65 -21.40
CA ASN A 261 -15.82 -14.33 -21.88
C ASN A 261 -14.80 -13.24 -21.52
N ASP A 262 -13.92 -12.91 -22.47
CA ASP A 262 -13.80 -11.57 -23.06
C ASP A 262 -12.51 -11.46 -23.89
N ILE A 263 -12.69 -11.37 -25.20
CA ILE A 263 -11.63 -11.20 -26.18
C ILE A 263 -11.31 -9.70 -26.27
N VAL A 264 -10.51 -9.20 -25.32
CA VAL A 264 -9.52 -8.17 -25.67
C VAL A 264 -8.23 -8.96 -25.96
N PRO A 265 -7.71 -8.96 -27.19
CA PRO A 265 -6.49 -9.70 -27.50
C PRO A 265 -5.39 -9.25 -26.52
N GLN A 266 -4.73 -10.20 -25.82
CA GLN A 266 -3.69 -9.91 -24.83
C GLN A 266 -2.58 -8.99 -25.38
N ALA A 267 -2.35 -9.03 -26.70
CA ALA A 267 -1.43 -8.14 -27.41
C ALA A 267 -1.79 -6.64 -27.28
N ASN A 268 -3.05 -6.28 -27.05
CA ASN A 268 -3.48 -4.87 -26.95
C ASN A 268 -3.14 -4.24 -25.59
N LYS A 269 -3.25 -5.00 -24.47
CA LYS A 269 -2.94 -4.46 -23.13
C LYS A 269 -1.46 -4.17 -22.94
N PHE A 270 -0.59 -5.08 -23.39
CA PHE A 270 0.86 -4.88 -23.35
C PHE A 270 1.28 -3.62 -24.12
N GLU A 271 0.82 -3.45 -25.36
CA GLU A 271 1.17 -2.29 -26.18
C GLU A 271 0.60 -0.98 -25.60
N ILE A 272 -0.62 -0.98 -25.05
CA ILE A 272 -1.16 0.19 -24.32
C ILE A 272 -0.26 0.56 -23.14
N ARG A 273 0.13 -0.41 -22.31
CA ARG A 273 1.02 -0.20 -21.15
C ARG A 273 2.39 0.32 -21.59
N ARG A 274 2.95 -0.26 -22.65
CA ARG A 274 4.24 0.13 -23.22
C ARG A 274 4.23 1.58 -23.66
N ASN A 275 3.22 1.97 -24.45
CA ASN A 275 3.07 3.35 -24.92
C ASN A 275 2.88 4.34 -23.77
N MET A 276 2.09 3.96 -22.76
CA MET A 276 1.92 4.76 -21.54
C MET A 276 3.26 4.98 -20.82
N TYR A 277 4.03 3.92 -20.56
CA TYR A 277 5.33 4.04 -19.87
C TYR A 277 6.36 4.80 -20.72
N MET A 278 6.41 4.62 -22.04
CA MET A 278 7.26 5.42 -22.92
C MET A 278 6.92 6.92 -22.85
N GLY A 279 5.62 7.27 -22.85
CA GLY A 279 5.18 8.66 -22.66
C GLY A 279 5.56 9.22 -21.28
N LEU A 280 5.50 8.38 -20.23
CA LEU A 280 5.94 8.76 -18.89
C LEU A 280 7.46 8.97 -18.84
N VAL A 281 8.26 8.13 -19.48
CA VAL A 281 9.72 8.30 -19.56
C VAL A 281 10.06 9.67 -20.15
N ALA A 282 9.50 10.01 -21.32
CA ALA A 282 9.75 11.31 -21.95
C ALA A 282 9.38 12.49 -21.03
N LYS A 283 8.25 12.39 -20.32
CA LYS A 283 7.82 13.41 -19.35
C LYS A 283 8.77 13.50 -18.14
N GLN A 284 9.27 12.37 -17.63
CA GLN A 284 10.21 12.37 -16.50
C GLN A 284 11.59 12.88 -16.91
N GLU A 285 12.05 12.59 -18.12
CA GLU A 285 13.28 13.17 -18.69
C GLU A 285 13.17 14.69 -18.79
N GLU A 286 12.05 15.21 -19.32
CA GLU A 286 11.80 16.65 -19.38
C GLU A 286 11.80 17.29 -17.98
N ASN A 287 11.16 16.66 -17.00
CA ASN A 287 11.14 17.14 -15.62
C ASN A 287 12.53 17.13 -14.97
N LEU A 288 13.33 16.10 -15.24
CA LEU A 288 14.70 16.01 -14.76
C LEU A 288 15.58 17.10 -15.38
N GLN A 289 15.45 17.31 -16.69
CA GLN A 289 16.17 18.35 -17.42
C GLN A 289 15.86 19.74 -16.86
N LYS A 290 14.58 20.07 -16.63
CA LYS A 290 14.17 21.33 -15.98
C LYS A 290 14.76 21.49 -14.57
N ALA A 291 14.88 20.40 -13.81
CA ALA A 291 15.49 20.45 -12.48
C ALA A 291 17.01 20.71 -12.55
N LEU A 292 17.70 20.12 -13.53
CA LEU A 292 19.13 20.34 -13.79
C LEU A 292 19.41 21.78 -14.26
N GLU A 293 18.58 22.32 -15.15
CA GLU A 293 18.66 23.71 -15.60
C GLU A 293 18.51 24.68 -14.42
N LYS A 294 17.46 24.48 -13.60
CA LYS A 294 17.24 25.29 -12.39
C LYS A 294 18.42 25.24 -11.42
N TYR A 295 19.04 24.07 -11.24
CA TYR A 295 20.24 23.95 -10.42
C TYR A 295 21.40 24.76 -10.99
N THR A 296 21.61 24.69 -12.31
CA THR A 296 22.66 25.43 -13.03
C THR A 296 22.45 26.94 -12.93
N ASP A 297 21.21 27.42 -13.07
CA ASP A 297 20.84 28.83 -12.91
C ASP A 297 21.12 29.35 -11.49
N ILE A 298 20.80 28.55 -10.46
CA ILE A 298 21.11 28.86 -9.07
C ILE A 298 22.63 28.91 -8.88
N GLN A 299 23.37 27.97 -9.47
CA GLN A 299 24.82 27.91 -9.37
C GLN A 299 25.51 29.10 -10.05
N GLY A 300 24.97 29.59 -11.17
CA GLY A 300 25.48 30.75 -11.91
C GLY A 300 25.08 32.12 -11.34
N SER A 301 24.12 32.18 -10.41
CA SER A 301 23.56 33.44 -9.92
C SER A 301 24.14 33.90 -8.57
N SER A 302 23.94 35.18 -8.26
CA SER A 302 24.31 35.85 -7.00
C SER A 302 23.07 36.03 -6.09
N ILE A 303 22.34 34.93 -5.86
CA ILE A 303 21.13 34.91 -5.03
C ILE A 303 21.43 34.67 -3.54
N ASP A 304 20.55 35.19 -2.67
CA ASP A 304 20.63 34.97 -1.22
C ASP A 304 20.37 33.49 -0.83
N ARG A 305 21.09 33.02 0.18
CA ARG A 305 21.10 31.62 0.67
C ARG A 305 21.37 30.60 -0.44
N LYS A 306 22.28 30.92 -1.35
CA LYS A 306 22.64 30.09 -2.50
C LYS A 306 22.91 28.62 -2.14
N GLU A 307 23.69 28.37 -1.09
CA GLU A 307 24.05 27.02 -0.63
C GLU A 307 22.82 26.19 -0.25
N VAL A 308 21.91 26.74 0.55
CA VAL A 308 20.66 26.07 0.94
C VAL A 308 19.78 25.80 -0.29
N ARG A 309 19.71 26.75 -1.23
CA ARG A 309 18.93 26.58 -2.47
C ARG A 309 19.53 25.51 -3.39
N LEU A 310 20.86 25.41 -3.45
CA LEU A 310 21.56 24.33 -4.16
C LEU A 310 21.26 22.97 -3.53
N GLU A 311 21.26 22.87 -2.20
CA GLU A 311 20.92 21.63 -1.50
C GLU A 311 19.50 21.15 -1.83
N VAL A 312 18.52 22.05 -1.77
CA VAL A 312 17.11 21.74 -2.13
C VAL A 312 16.99 21.34 -3.61
N ALA A 313 17.71 22.03 -4.50
CA ALA A 313 17.71 21.70 -5.93
C ALA A 313 18.36 20.34 -6.20
N SER A 314 19.47 19.99 -5.51
CA SER A 314 20.08 18.66 -5.57
C SER A 314 19.12 17.56 -5.12
N LYS A 315 18.42 17.75 -4.00
CA LYS A 315 17.38 16.82 -3.52
C LYS A 315 16.27 16.65 -4.56
N THR A 316 15.85 17.74 -5.20
CA THR A 316 14.84 17.70 -6.27
C THR A 316 15.34 16.87 -7.47
N ILE A 317 16.59 17.05 -7.90
CA ILE A 317 17.20 16.26 -8.98
C ILE A 317 17.21 14.78 -8.61
N ALA A 318 17.62 14.42 -7.39
CA ALA A 318 17.63 13.03 -6.92
C ALA A 318 16.24 12.38 -7.00
N ILE A 319 15.19 13.08 -6.55
CA ILE A 319 13.80 12.62 -6.63
C ILE A 319 13.37 12.39 -8.09
N LYS A 320 13.72 13.31 -9.01
CA LYS A 320 13.38 13.16 -10.43
C LYS A 320 14.14 12.03 -11.11
N LYS A 321 15.44 11.85 -10.80
CA LYS A 321 16.21 10.68 -11.26
C LYS A 321 15.58 9.37 -10.80
N MET A 322 15.15 9.29 -9.54
CA MET A 322 14.48 8.10 -9.02
C MET A 322 13.15 7.82 -9.75
N ALA A 323 12.34 8.84 -10.01
CA ALA A 323 11.08 8.67 -10.73
C ALA A 323 11.30 8.18 -12.17
N LEU A 324 12.34 8.71 -12.85
CA LEU A 324 12.73 8.26 -14.18
C LEU A 324 13.22 6.80 -14.14
N ALA A 325 14.16 6.46 -13.24
CA ALA A 325 14.68 5.11 -13.08
C ALA A 325 13.55 4.08 -12.84
N LYS A 326 12.63 4.37 -11.90
CA LYS A 326 11.46 3.51 -11.65
C LYS A 326 10.59 3.29 -12.88
N THR A 327 10.48 4.30 -13.75
CA THR A 327 9.67 4.19 -14.98
C THR A 327 10.41 3.38 -16.05
N LEU A 328 11.73 3.55 -16.15
CA LEU A 328 12.59 2.77 -17.05
C LEU A 328 12.60 1.29 -16.64
N ASP A 329 12.73 0.99 -15.35
CA ASP A 329 12.65 -0.37 -14.81
C ASP A 329 11.31 -1.02 -15.18
N ARG A 330 10.19 -0.30 -14.99
CA ARG A 330 8.87 -0.82 -15.40
C ARG A 330 8.76 -1.10 -16.90
N LEU A 331 9.44 -0.33 -17.72
CA LEU A 331 9.46 -0.53 -19.17
C LEU A 331 10.35 -1.72 -19.56
N GLU A 332 11.49 -1.89 -18.89
CA GLU A 332 12.42 -3.03 -19.07
C GLU A 332 11.72 -4.36 -18.79
N PHE A 333 10.96 -4.43 -17.69
CA PHE A 333 10.30 -5.65 -17.24
C PHE A 333 8.92 -5.88 -17.86
N LEU A 334 8.43 -4.98 -18.70
CA LEU A 334 7.10 -5.10 -19.28
C LEU A 334 7.04 -6.29 -20.24
N ARG A 335 6.01 -7.13 -20.08
CA ARG A 335 5.76 -8.29 -20.94
C ARG A 335 4.26 -8.53 -21.16
N PRO A 336 3.88 -9.33 -22.17
CA PRO A 336 2.51 -9.82 -22.29
C PRO A 336 2.11 -10.69 -21.08
N GLU A 337 0.84 -10.61 -20.69
CA GLU A 337 0.26 -11.44 -19.64
C GLU A 337 0.23 -12.93 -20.06
N SER A 338 0.61 -13.85 -19.16
CA SER A 338 0.41 -15.29 -19.33
C SER A 338 -0.74 -15.77 -18.43
N LYS A 339 -1.65 -16.59 -18.97
CA LYS A 339 -2.76 -17.16 -18.19
C LYS A 339 -2.25 -18.09 -17.09
N GLU A 340 -1.21 -18.85 -17.40
CA GLU A 340 -0.55 -19.79 -16.51
C GLU A 340 0.11 -19.05 -15.34
N ASP A 341 0.84 -17.97 -15.62
CA ASP A 341 1.45 -17.11 -14.59
C ASP A 341 0.38 -16.45 -13.71
N ILE A 342 -0.67 -15.87 -14.30
CA ILE A 342 -1.77 -15.26 -13.54
C ILE A 342 -2.40 -16.28 -12.58
N ALA A 343 -2.72 -17.48 -13.07
CA ALA A 343 -3.31 -18.53 -12.26
C ALA A 343 -2.37 -18.97 -11.12
N TYR A 344 -1.07 -19.11 -11.42
CA TYR A 344 -0.05 -19.44 -10.41
C TYR A 344 0.03 -18.35 -9.33
N ARG A 345 0.19 -17.07 -9.72
CA ARG A 345 0.30 -15.94 -8.78
C ARG A 345 -0.92 -15.79 -7.90
N LEU A 346 -2.13 -15.90 -8.48
CA LEU A 346 -3.38 -15.86 -7.72
C LEU A 346 -3.46 -17.01 -6.72
N ARG A 347 -3.08 -18.24 -7.10
CA ARG A 347 -3.03 -19.37 -6.17
C ARG A 347 -2.06 -19.09 -5.02
N GLN A 348 -0.83 -18.65 -5.32
CA GLN A 348 0.16 -18.39 -4.28
C GLN A 348 -0.26 -17.25 -3.34
N CYS A 349 -0.89 -16.19 -3.85
CA CYS A 349 -1.43 -15.12 -3.02
C CYS A 349 -2.40 -15.62 -1.94
N HIS A 350 -3.18 -16.67 -2.23
CA HIS A 350 -4.18 -17.21 -1.30
C HIS A 350 -3.62 -18.35 -0.44
N GLU A 351 -2.80 -19.24 -1.00
CA GLU A 351 -2.37 -20.46 -0.32
C GLU A 351 -1.08 -20.29 0.46
N PHE A 352 -0.11 -19.54 -0.07
CA PHE A 352 1.24 -19.50 0.47
C PHE A 352 1.31 -19.01 1.93
N PRO A 353 0.64 -17.91 2.34
CA PRO A 353 0.65 -17.48 3.75
C PRO A 353 0.18 -18.58 4.71
N SER A 354 -0.90 -19.29 4.34
CA SER A 354 -1.46 -20.35 5.18
C SER A 354 -0.53 -21.56 5.29
N LYS A 355 0.14 -21.94 4.19
CA LYS A 355 1.10 -23.04 4.16
C LYS A 355 2.33 -22.70 4.99
N ILE A 356 2.88 -21.50 4.85
CA ILE A 356 4.03 -21.02 5.64
C ILE A 356 3.78 -21.13 7.14
N ARG A 357 2.61 -20.66 7.62
CA ARG A 357 2.23 -20.76 9.04
C ARG A 357 2.20 -22.20 9.55
N GLN A 358 1.92 -23.18 8.68
CA GLN A 358 1.79 -24.59 9.04
C GLN A 358 3.10 -25.38 8.97
N VAL A 359 3.97 -25.07 8.01
CA VAL A 359 5.17 -25.86 7.71
C VAL A 359 6.42 -25.37 8.42
N ILE A 360 6.51 -24.06 8.69
CA ILE A 360 7.68 -23.48 9.35
C ILE A 360 7.54 -23.64 10.88
N PRO A 361 8.56 -24.15 11.58
CA PRO A 361 8.58 -24.25 13.05
C PRO A 361 8.38 -22.88 13.74
N ASP A 362 7.82 -22.87 14.96
CA ASP A 362 7.57 -21.63 15.74
C ASP A 362 8.86 -21.04 16.31
N ASP A 363 9.87 -21.87 16.54
CA ASP A 363 11.17 -21.55 17.11
C ASP A 363 12.20 -21.10 16.06
N LEU A 364 11.85 -21.14 14.77
CA LEU A 364 12.71 -20.65 13.70
C LEU A 364 12.36 -19.19 13.35
N PRO A 365 13.22 -18.20 13.70
CA PRO A 365 12.87 -16.79 13.63
C PRO A 365 13.04 -16.21 12.22
N LEU A 366 12.47 -16.84 11.19
CA LEU A 366 12.55 -16.34 9.82
C LEU A 366 11.86 -14.98 9.67
N ARG A 367 12.43 -14.15 8.81
CA ARG A 367 11.90 -12.84 8.40
C ARG A 367 11.67 -12.82 6.90
N PHE A 368 10.59 -12.19 6.46
CA PHE A 368 10.16 -12.18 5.06
C PHE A 368 10.08 -10.75 4.54
N HIS A 369 11.04 -10.36 3.70
CA HIS A 369 11.04 -9.08 3.00
C HIS A 369 10.49 -9.24 1.59
N GLY A 370 9.32 -8.66 1.31
CA GLY A 370 8.75 -8.63 -0.04
C GLY A 370 9.25 -7.43 -0.83
N THR A 371 9.49 -7.62 -2.13
CA THR A 371 9.87 -6.53 -3.01
C THR A 371 9.47 -6.82 -4.46
N SER A 372 9.33 -5.78 -5.27
CA SER A 372 9.05 -5.90 -6.70
C SER A 372 10.24 -6.48 -7.47
N ILE A 373 10.01 -6.99 -8.68
CA ILE A 373 11.07 -7.65 -9.47
C ILE A 373 12.26 -6.74 -9.78
N TYR A 374 12.00 -5.46 -10.07
CA TYR A 374 13.06 -4.50 -10.36
C TYR A 374 13.88 -4.14 -9.11
N ASN A 375 13.26 -4.05 -7.94
CA ASN A 375 14.00 -3.85 -6.70
C ASN A 375 14.83 -5.09 -6.35
N ALA A 376 14.31 -6.29 -6.62
CA ALA A 376 15.07 -7.53 -6.44
C ALA A 376 16.33 -7.54 -7.31
N LYS A 377 16.25 -7.08 -8.56
CA LYS A 377 17.42 -6.88 -9.44
C LYS A 377 18.47 -5.96 -8.78
N HIS A 378 18.06 -4.80 -8.28
CA HIS A 378 18.98 -3.87 -7.59
C HIS A 378 19.60 -4.48 -6.33
N ILE A 379 18.80 -5.11 -5.47
CA ILE A 379 19.26 -5.77 -4.24
C ILE A 379 20.31 -6.85 -4.56
N LEU A 380 20.07 -7.64 -5.61
CA LEU A 380 20.99 -8.70 -6.02
C LEU A 380 22.29 -8.13 -6.59
N HIS A 381 22.22 -7.15 -7.51
CA HIS A 381 23.41 -6.49 -8.04
C HIS A 381 24.27 -5.82 -6.97
N ASP A 382 23.62 -5.09 -6.04
CA ASP A 382 24.32 -4.46 -4.92
C ASP A 382 24.91 -5.54 -3.97
N GLY A 383 24.25 -6.69 -3.89
CA GLY A 383 24.56 -7.77 -2.95
C GLY A 383 24.16 -7.42 -1.52
N GLU A 384 23.20 -6.50 -1.36
CA GLU A 384 22.77 -5.98 -0.08
C GLU A 384 21.29 -5.62 -0.10
N LEU A 385 20.59 -6.04 0.94
CA LEU A 385 19.27 -5.56 1.29
C LEU A 385 19.39 -4.42 2.30
N SER A 386 19.13 -3.20 1.84
CA SER A 386 19.24 -1.98 2.64
C SER A 386 17.99 -1.09 2.57
N SER A 387 17.90 -0.10 3.46
CA SER A 387 16.83 0.90 3.40
C SER A 387 16.97 1.80 2.16
N SER A 388 15.87 2.37 1.68
CA SER A 388 15.96 3.43 0.66
C SER A 388 16.70 4.68 1.16
N ALA A 389 16.67 4.92 2.48
CA ALA A 389 17.35 6.05 3.09
C ALA A 389 18.87 5.91 2.97
N ASP A 390 19.40 4.70 3.18
CA ASP A 390 20.85 4.43 3.11
C ASP A 390 21.37 4.44 1.68
N ARG A 391 20.60 3.88 0.72
CA ARG A 391 21.05 3.82 -0.68
C ARG A 391 21.09 5.18 -1.37
N ILE A 392 20.10 6.04 -1.10
CA ILE A 392 19.88 7.25 -1.92
C ILE A 392 19.60 8.52 -1.11
N GLY A 393 19.70 8.47 0.22
CA GLY A 393 19.46 9.63 1.09
C GLY A 393 18.00 10.09 1.13
N VAL A 394 17.06 9.19 0.79
CA VAL A 394 15.61 9.49 0.78
C VAL A 394 14.92 8.53 1.74
N GLU A 395 14.53 9.07 2.90
CA GLU A 395 13.64 8.39 3.84
C GLU A 395 12.27 8.20 3.17
N THR A 396 11.75 6.96 3.21
CA THR A 396 10.37 6.66 2.80
C THR A 396 9.57 6.23 4.03
N SER A 397 8.25 6.17 3.91
CA SER A 397 7.36 5.84 5.04
C SER A 397 7.51 4.44 5.61
N TYR A 398 8.34 3.58 5.02
CA TYR A 398 8.44 2.16 5.32
C TYR A 398 9.85 1.70 5.72
N ASP A 399 10.89 2.52 5.49
CA ASP A 399 12.26 2.18 5.85
C ASP A 399 12.88 3.32 6.66
N THR A 400 13.38 3.00 7.86
CA THR A 400 14.22 3.87 8.69
C THR A 400 15.70 3.62 8.37
N ASN A 401 16.57 4.58 8.67
CA ASN A 401 18.02 4.38 8.50
C ASN A 401 18.45 3.07 9.17
N ASP A 402 19.33 2.33 8.49
CA ASP A 402 19.86 1.03 8.92
C ASP A 402 18.84 -0.13 9.04
N GLN A 403 17.57 0.06 8.65
CA GLN A 403 16.53 -0.96 8.80
C GLN A 403 15.65 -1.13 7.55
N VAL A 404 15.18 -2.36 7.35
CA VAL A 404 14.26 -2.76 6.28
C VAL A 404 12.98 -3.34 6.86
N SER A 405 11.87 -3.12 6.14
CA SER A 405 10.58 -3.72 6.45
C SER A 405 10.61 -5.24 6.27
N VAL A 406 10.18 -5.99 7.28
CA VAL A 406 10.03 -7.46 7.22
C VAL A 406 8.74 -7.90 7.88
N THR A 407 8.28 -9.10 7.55
CA THR A 407 7.22 -9.78 8.31
C THR A 407 7.74 -11.05 8.96
N THR A 408 6.98 -11.58 9.92
CA THR A 408 7.19 -12.91 10.49
C THR A 408 6.26 -13.89 9.79
N LYS A 409 6.41 -15.20 10.06
CA LYS A 409 5.50 -16.20 9.51
C LYS A 409 4.02 -15.93 9.85
N GLN A 410 3.75 -15.26 10.98
CA GLN A 410 2.38 -14.93 11.40
C GLN A 410 1.81 -13.77 10.57
N THR A 411 2.63 -12.78 10.23
CA THR A 411 2.25 -11.56 9.49
C THR A 411 2.60 -11.59 8.00
N ILE A 412 3.06 -12.73 7.46
CA ILE A 412 3.54 -12.87 6.06
C ILE A 412 2.52 -12.47 4.98
N GLU A 413 1.24 -12.48 5.32
CA GLU A 413 0.16 -12.03 4.43
C GLU A 413 0.35 -10.57 3.98
N THR A 414 0.92 -9.71 4.84
CA THR A 414 1.29 -8.33 4.49
C THR A 414 2.36 -8.30 3.40
N THR A 415 3.42 -9.13 3.53
CA THR A 415 4.47 -9.27 2.51
C THR A 415 3.89 -9.72 1.17
N VAL A 416 3.07 -10.77 1.19
CA VAL A 416 2.48 -11.40 -0.01
C VAL A 416 1.45 -10.50 -0.71
N SER A 417 0.64 -9.76 0.04
CA SER A 417 -0.43 -8.94 -0.53
C SER A 417 0.05 -7.56 -1.01
N SER A 418 1.06 -7.00 -0.35
CA SER A 418 1.44 -5.59 -0.53
C SER A 418 2.75 -5.39 -1.28
N TYR A 419 3.66 -6.35 -1.27
CA TYR A 419 5.05 -6.09 -1.70
C TYR A 419 5.59 -7.03 -2.78
N THR A 420 4.93 -8.15 -3.07
CA THR A 420 5.40 -9.14 -4.05
C THR A 420 4.66 -9.06 -5.39
N ASP A 421 3.81 -8.05 -5.58
CA ASP A 421 3.06 -7.83 -6.81
C ASP A 421 2.32 -9.09 -7.32
N LEU A 422 1.88 -10.01 -6.46
CA LEU A 422 1.19 -11.24 -6.91
C LEU A 422 -0.20 -10.96 -7.51
N THR A 423 -0.76 -9.79 -7.21
CA THR A 423 -2.02 -9.30 -7.78
C THR A 423 -1.81 -7.92 -8.40
N GLY A 424 -2.66 -7.53 -9.36
CA GLY A 424 -2.60 -6.20 -9.98
C GLY A 424 -2.19 -6.23 -11.44
N ASP A 425 -1.07 -5.57 -11.78
CA ASP A 425 -0.60 -5.44 -13.17
C ASP A 425 0.17 -6.70 -13.60
N TYR A 426 -0.49 -7.58 -14.35
CA TYR A 426 0.09 -8.85 -14.80
C TYR A 426 1.03 -8.71 -16.01
N CYS A 427 1.13 -7.50 -16.58
CA CYS A 427 2.16 -7.17 -17.56
C CYS A 427 3.54 -6.97 -16.91
N ILE A 428 3.60 -6.91 -15.58
CA ILE A 428 4.84 -6.88 -14.80
C ILE A 428 4.99 -8.25 -14.11
N PRO A 429 6.19 -8.87 -14.17
CA PRO A 429 6.47 -10.09 -13.44
C PRO A 429 6.23 -9.95 -11.95
N ALA A 430 5.93 -11.06 -11.29
CA ALA A 430 5.80 -11.05 -9.84
C ALA A 430 7.10 -10.58 -9.17
N GLY A 431 6.98 -10.06 -7.95
CA GLY A 431 8.12 -9.73 -7.11
C GLY A 431 8.83 -10.94 -6.51
N CYS A 432 9.69 -10.67 -5.55
CA CYS A 432 10.44 -11.67 -4.78
C CYS A 432 10.17 -11.51 -3.29
N ILE A 433 10.38 -12.60 -2.54
CA ILE A 433 10.49 -12.58 -1.07
C ILE A 433 11.89 -13.02 -0.70
N PHE A 434 12.63 -12.16 -0.01
CA PHE A 434 13.88 -12.52 0.64
C PHE A 434 13.57 -13.05 2.03
N VAL A 435 13.98 -14.29 2.30
CA VAL A 435 13.82 -14.97 3.58
C VAL A 435 15.14 -14.86 4.34
N LEU A 436 15.08 -14.31 5.55
CA LEU A 436 16.26 -13.85 6.28
C LEU A 436 16.27 -14.38 7.72
N LEU A 437 17.47 -14.50 8.29
CA LEU A 437 17.70 -14.72 9.72
C LEU A 437 18.13 -13.42 10.42
N PRO A 438 17.57 -13.13 11.61
CA PRO A 438 18.03 -12.00 12.44
C PRO A 438 19.51 -12.19 12.79
N LYS A 439 20.23 -11.08 12.89
CA LYS A 439 21.65 -11.09 13.27
C LYS A 439 21.85 -11.48 14.74
N ASP A 440 20.94 -11.03 15.60
CA ASP A 440 20.97 -11.20 17.04
C ASP A 440 19.55 -11.07 17.63
N GLU A 441 19.42 -11.22 18.96
CA GLU A 441 18.14 -11.11 19.66
C GLU A 441 17.48 -9.72 19.54
N ILE A 442 18.26 -8.66 19.30
CA ILE A 442 17.73 -7.29 19.14
C ILE A 442 17.03 -7.20 17.80
N ASP A 443 17.70 -7.68 16.75
CA ASP A 443 17.18 -7.76 15.39
C ASP A 443 15.97 -8.71 15.32
N GLU A 444 16.00 -9.80 16.08
CA GLU A 444 14.86 -10.70 16.22
C GLU A 444 13.63 -9.97 16.80
N LYS A 445 13.80 -9.27 17.93
CA LYS A 445 12.71 -8.51 18.58
C LYS A 445 12.20 -7.36 17.72
N ALA A 446 13.06 -6.73 16.92
CA ALA A 446 12.64 -5.68 15.98
C ALA A 446 11.60 -6.20 14.96
N GLY A 447 11.65 -7.50 14.65
CA GLY A 447 10.68 -8.16 13.76
C GLY A 447 9.24 -8.11 14.26
N ASP A 448 9.01 -8.01 15.57
CA ASP A 448 7.67 -7.81 16.15
C ASP A 448 7.06 -6.46 15.77
N SER A 449 7.92 -5.49 15.43
CA SER A 449 7.56 -4.18 14.89
C SER A 449 7.71 -4.11 13.36
N LEU A 450 7.80 -5.26 12.68
CA LEU A 450 7.96 -5.39 11.23
C LEU A 450 9.26 -4.80 10.67
N LEU A 451 10.33 -4.76 11.48
CA LEU A 451 11.62 -4.19 11.09
C LEU A 451 12.76 -5.18 11.34
N MET A 452 13.83 -5.02 10.57
CA MET A 452 15.07 -5.77 10.71
C MET A 452 16.22 -4.93 10.19
N GLY A 453 17.42 -5.09 10.73
CA GLY A 453 18.62 -4.43 10.24
C GLY A 453 18.98 -4.86 8.81
N ASN A 454 19.65 -3.97 8.08
CA ASN A 454 20.16 -4.25 6.74
C ASN A 454 20.95 -5.58 6.69
N VAL A 455 20.96 -6.21 5.52
CA VAL A 455 21.64 -7.50 5.29
C VAL A 455 22.55 -7.39 4.09
N ASN A 456 23.86 -7.49 4.31
CA ASN A 456 24.83 -7.57 3.24
C ASN A 456 25.16 -9.04 2.95
N PHE A 457 24.71 -9.55 1.81
CA PHE A 457 24.82 -10.97 1.45
C PHE A 457 26.26 -11.41 1.18
N LYS A 458 27.19 -10.47 0.98
CA LYS A 458 28.61 -10.77 0.78
C LYS A 458 29.33 -10.96 2.11
N SER A 459 29.04 -10.13 3.12
CA SER A 459 29.66 -10.23 4.45
C SER A 459 28.90 -11.16 5.41
N GLU A 460 27.60 -11.33 5.21
CA GLU A 460 26.72 -12.15 6.06
C GLU A 460 25.88 -13.13 5.19
N PRO A 461 26.50 -14.01 4.38
CA PRO A 461 25.81 -14.88 3.43
C PRO A 461 24.82 -15.86 4.09
N ASP A 462 25.07 -16.22 5.35
CA ASP A 462 24.23 -17.13 6.12
C ASP A 462 22.92 -16.48 6.57
N ARG A 463 22.83 -15.14 6.61
CA ARG A 463 21.58 -14.46 6.94
C ARG A 463 20.55 -14.58 5.83
N LEU A 464 20.94 -14.85 4.59
CA LEU A 464 20.02 -15.17 3.50
C LEU A 464 19.67 -16.66 3.56
N VAL A 465 18.40 -16.98 3.76
CA VAL A 465 17.91 -18.37 3.79
C VAL A 465 17.38 -18.78 2.42
N ALA A 466 16.56 -17.91 1.80
CA ALA A 466 15.95 -18.18 0.52
C ALA A 466 15.57 -16.89 -0.22
N ILE A 467 15.48 -16.99 -1.55
CA ILE A 467 14.84 -16.02 -2.42
C ILE A 467 13.68 -16.75 -3.10
N ILE A 468 12.45 -16.32 -2.81
CA ILE A 468 11.24 -16.94 -3.31
C ILE A 468 10.66 -16.06 -4.41
N THR A 469 10.37 -16.63 -5.58
CA THR A 469 9.75 -15.90 -6.68
C THR A 469 8.81 -16.79 -7.51
N SER A 470 8.21 -16.26 -8.57
CA SER A 470 7.45 -17.05 -9.54
C SER A 470 8.38 -17.79 -10.51
N ASN A 471 7.91 -18.92 -11.05
CA ASN A 471 8.70 -19.77 -11.96
C ASN A 471 9.27 -19.02 -13.18
N GLU A 472 8.55 -18.01 -13.68
CA GLU A 472 9.00 -17.18 -14.80
C GLU A 472 10.24 -16.32 -14.49
N ASN A 473 10.45 -15.96 -13.22
CA ASN A 473 11.54 -15.07 -12.81
C ASN A 473 12.81 -15.84 -12.47
N ILE A 474 12.70 -17.13 -12.16
CA ILE A 474 13.83 -17.96 -11.70
C ILE A 474 15.08 -17.78 -12.57
N PRO A 475 15.02 -17.83 -13.92
CA PRO A 475 16.21 -17.64 -14.74
C PRO A 475 16.92 -16.30 -14.50
N ASN A 476 16.15 -15.21 -14.39
CA ASN A 476 16.69 -13.87 -14.17
C ASN A 476 17.29 -13.74 -12.76
N ILE A 477 16.63 -14.31 -11.74
CA ILE A 477 17.15 -14.30 -10.36
C ILE A 477 18.46 -15.09 -10.26
N HIS A 478 18.56 -16.23 -10.96
CA HIS A 478 19.81 -16.98 -11.06
C HIS A 478 20.91 -16.13 -11.68
N GLU A 479 20.64 -15.50 -12.84
CA GLU A 479 21.61 -14.64 -13.53
C GLU A 479 22.12 -13.52 -12.62
N TRP A 480 21.23 -12.72 -12.01
CA TRP A 480 21.62 -11.60 -11.16
C TRP A 480 22.34 -12.04 -9.88
N SER A 481 21.96 -13.20 -9.33
CA SER A 481 22.64 -13.77 -8.17
C SER A 481 24.06 -14.22 -8.52
N SER A 482 24.23 -14.86 -9.68
CA SER A 482 25.51 -15.33 -10.20
C SER A 482 26.49 -14.17 -10.41
N GLU A 483 26.02 -13.09 -11.05
CA GLU A 483 26.83 -11.89 -11.32
C GLU A 483 27.36 -11.21 -10.04
N SER A 484 26.65 -11.41 -8.93
CA SER A 484 26.87 -10.69 -7.68
C SER A 484 27.40 -11.58 -6.55
N ASN A 485 27.68 -12.85 -6.87
CA ASN A 485 28.13 -13.89 -5.95
C ASN A 485 27.18 -14.12 -4.76
N VAL A 486 25.87 -14.03 -5.02
CA VAL A 486 24.81 -14.43 -4.09
C VAL A 486 24.47 -15.90 -4.35
N ASN A 487 24.29 -16.69 -3.30
CA ASN A 487 24.15 -18.15 -3.41
C ASN A 487 22.86 -18.55 -4.17
N GLU A 488 23.05 -19.07 -5.38
CA GLU A 488 21.98 -19.51 -6.28
C GLU A 488 21.21 -20.74 -5.79
N SER A 489 21.79 -21.58 -4.91
CA SER A 489 21.08 -22.75 -4.35
C SER A 489 19.91 -22.36 -3.44
N LYS A 490 19.84 -21.08 -3.05
CA LYS A 490 18.80 -20.52 -2.19
C LYS A 490 17.61 -19.95 -2.97
N ILE A 491 17.54 -20.16 -4.29
CA ILE A 491 16.45 -19.66 -5.14
C ILE A 491 15.37 -20.72 -5.25
N TYR A 492 14.13 -20.35 -4.92
CA TYR A 492 12.98 -21.24 -4.94
C TYR A 492 11.79 -20.57 -5.62
N ASP A 493 10.93 -21.40 -6.22
CA ASP A 493 9.54 -20.99 -6.42
C ASP A 493 8.75 -21.14 -5.12
N PHE A 494 7.54 -20.58 -5.06
CA PHE A 494 6.71 -20.63 -3.84
C PHE A 494 6.41 -22.05 -3.37
N ASP A 495 6.11 -22.97 -4.29
CA ASP A 495 5.79 -24.36 -3.95
C ASP A 495 7.04 -25.13 -3.51
N GLY A 496 8.17 -24.94 -4.20
CA GLY A 496 9.45 -25.54 -3.89
C GLY A 496 9.95 -25.16 -2.51
N PHE A 497 9.80 -23.89 -2.12
CA PHE A 497 10.15 -23.44 -0.76
C PHE A 497 9.30 -24.16 0.31
N ILE A 498 7.99 -24.29 0.09
CA ILE A 498 7.10 -25.03 1.01
C ILE A 498 7.52 -26.50 1.11
N GLN A 499 7.79 -27.15 -0.03
CA GLN A 499 8.19 -28.55 -0.07
C GLN A 499 9.48 -28.82 0.70
N THR A 500 10.43 -27.87 0.73
CA THR A 500 11.64 -27.97 1.55
C THR A 500 11.29 -28.15 3.03
N PHE A 501 10.39 -27.31 3.57
CA PHE A 501 9.97 -27.41 4.96
C PHE A 501 9.04 -28.60 5.25
N GLU A 502 8.20 -29.00 4.30
CA GLU A 502 7.38 -30.22 4.44
C GLU A 502 8.26 -31.46 4.57
N LYS A 503 9.29 -31.59 3.72
CA LYS A 503 10.27 -32.69 3.80
C LYS A 503 11.02 -32.67 5.13
N LEU A 504 11.44 -31.49 5.60
CA LEU A 504 12.08 -31.34 6.92
C LEU A 504 11.17 -31.76 8.07
N LYS A 505 9.87 -31.47 7.99
CA LYS A 505 8.88 -31.87 9.00
C LYS A 505 8.61 -33.38 8.98
N GLU A 506 8.68 -34.01 7.81
CA GLU A 506 8.55 -35.46 7.66
C GLU A 506 9.80 -36.20 8.14
N SER A 507 11.00 -35.68 7.89
CA SER A 507 12.27 -36.26 8.37
C SER A 507 12.51 -36.02 9.86
N SER A 508 12.09 -34.87 10.42
CA SER A 508 12.20 -34.54 11.85
C SER A 508 11.24 -35.31 12.76
N LYS A 509 10.32 -36.12 12.20
CA LYS A 509 9.66 -37.20 12.98
C LYS A 509 10.65 -38.28 13.45
N VAL A 510 11.91 -38.19 13.04
CA VAL A 510 13.05 -38.93 13.56
C VAL A 510 14.08 -37.93 14.09
N THR A 511 14.10 -37.75 15.41
CA THR A 511 15.13 -37.03 16.22
C THR A 511 14.97 -35.51 16.37
N THR A 512 14.83 -35.09 17.63
CA THR A 512 14.81 -33.70 18.12
C THR A 512 16.21 -33.09 18.18
N VAL A 513 16.42 -31.93 17.57
CA VAL A 513 17.61 -31.09 17.80
C VAL A 513 17.17 -29.63 18.06
N ASN A 514 17.80 -28.99 19.04
CA ASN A 514 17.55 -27.61 19.49
C ASN A 514 18.05 -26.58 18.46
N PRO A 515 17.33 -25.46 18.19
CA PRO A 515 17.63 -24.58 17.06
C PRO A 515 18.53 -23.36 17.35
N ILE A 516 19.03 -23.17 18.57
CA ILE A 516 19.62 -21.88 18.99
C ILE A 516 21.08 -21.68 18.52
N THR A 517 21.69 -22.64 17.81
CA THR A 517 23.09 -22.50 17.36
C THR A 517 23.36 -22.89 15.92
N ALA A 518 22.33 -23.08 15.08
CA ALA A 518 22.52 -23.58 13.73
C ALA A 518 22.72 -22.46 12.69
N THR A 519 23.72 -22.59 11.82
CA THR A 519 23.85 -21.74 10.62
C THR A 519 22.72 -22.05 9.61
N ALA A 520 22.43 -21.14 8.67
CA ALA A 520 21.42 -21.41 7.63
C ALA A 520 21.74 -22.64 6.77
N GLU A 521 23.03 -22.99 6.64
CA GLU A 521 23.48 -24.24 6.03
C GLU A 521 23.17 -25.44 6.94
N GLU A 522 23.34 -25.39 8.26
CA GLU A 522 22.98 -26.52 9.14
C GLU A 522 21.47 -26.82 9.19
N ILE A 523 20.62 -25.81 8.95
CA ILE A 523 19.15 -25.95 8.85
C ILE A 523 18.71 -26.62 7.54
N LEU A 524 19.50 -26.51 6.46
CA LEU A 524 19.15 -26.99 5.12
C LEU A 524 20.01 -28.17 4.62
N ASP A 525 21.21 -28.35 5.14
CA ASP A 525 22.27 -29.20 4.58
C ASP A 525 22.56 -30.47 5.41
N THR A 526 21.80 -30.73 6.48
CA THR A 526 22.02 -31.92 7.33
C THR A 526 21.71 -33.26 6.66
N TYR A 527 21.20 -33.31 5.42
CA TYR A 527 20.75 -34.58 4.82
C TYR A 527 20.96 -34.75 3.30
N ASP A 528 22.02 -34.18 2.71
CA ASP A 528 22.41 -34.48 1.32
C ASP A 528 23.70 -35.32 1.20
N ASN A 529 23.90 -36.31 2.09
CA ASN A 529 24.93 -37.33 1.88
C ASN A 529 24.30 -38.70 1.55
N LYS A 530 24.24 -38.97 0.24
CA LYS A 530 24.06 -40.31 -0.31
C LYS A 530 25.32 -41.16 -0.08
N ASP A 531 25.07 -42.36 0.44
CA ASP A 531 25.87 -43.58 0.33
C ASP A 531 27.35 -43.54 0.74
N THR A 532 27.68 -44.22 1.84
CA THR A 532 28.70 -45.30 1.84
C THR A 532 28.66 -46.16 3.12
N ILE A 533 28.24 -47.43 2.96
CA ILE A 533 28.94 -48.69 3.39
C ILE A 533 29.05 -48.92 4.92
N LEU A 534 28.60 -50.01 5.60
CA LEU A 534 28.35 -51.45 5.32
C LEU A 534 27.51 -52.07 6.47
N PRO A 535 26.97 -53.31 6.33
CA PRO A 535 26.07 -53.93 7.30
C PRO A 535 26.79 -54.44 8.55
N VAL A 536 26.15 -54.23 9.70
CA VAL A 536 26.56 -54.77 11.00
C VAL A 536 26.38 -56.30 10.97
N ASN A 537 27.50 -57.01 11.02
CA ASN A 537 27.54 -58.42 11.33
C ASN A 537 27.85 -58.57 12.83
N THR A 538 26.91 -59.17 13.56
CA THR A 538 27.10 -59.63 14.95
C THR A 538 28.23 -60.65 15.06
N GLN A 539 29.20 -60.42 15.95
CA GLN A 539 29.62 -61.35 17.03
C GLN A 539 30.83 -60.82 17.84
N VAL A 540 30.59 -60.65 19.15
CA VAL A 540 31.41 -61.10 20.30
C VAL A 540 32.94 -60.97 20.25
N ALA A 541 33.54 -60.16 21.15
CA ALA A 541 34.34 -60.65 22.29
C ALA A 541 35.11 -59.52 23.00
N ASN A 542 35.17 -59.65 24.32
CA ASN A 542 35.84 -58.81 25.32
C ASN A 542 37.36 -58.67 25.17
N LYS A 543 37.88 -57.50 25.59
CA LYS A 543 39.05 -57.23 26.47
C LYS A 543 39.39 -55.74 26.35
N ILE A 544 39.13 -54.88 27.33
CA ILE A 544 39.99 -54.59 28.51
C ILE A 544 41.47 -54.74 28.17
N ASP A 545 42.16 -53.61 27.96
CA ASP A 545 43.28 -53.22 28.82
C ASP A 545 43.59 -51.72 28.68
N LEU A 546 44.00 -51.16 29.82
CA LEU A 546 44.46 -49.80 30.07
C LEU A 546 45.88 -49.61 29.52
N ASP A 547 46.14 -48.44 28.94
CA ASP A 547 47.18 -47.47 29.38
C ASP A 547 47.00 -46.14 28.63
#